data_AF-A0A962UIG2-F1
#
_entry.id   AF-A0A962UIG2-F1
#
_cell.length_a   1.000
_cell.length_b   1.000
_cell.length_c   1.000
_cell.angle_alpha   90.00
_cell.angle_beta   90.00
_cell.angle_gamma   90.00
#
_symmetry.space_group_name_H-M   'P 1'
#
loop_
_entity.id
_entity.type
_entity.pdbx_description
1 polymer ?
#
loop_
_entity_poly.entity_id
_entity_poly.type
_entity_poly.pdbx_seq_one_letter_code
_entity_poly.pdbx_strand_id
1 'polypeptide(L)'
;MAKQPTLAKAKKKDEELTFKWEGTDKRGVRVKGELRGVHQNLIKAELRRQGIMPLSVKKKAKPLFTFGDKIVPKDIMLFTRQLCTMLSSGIAVVQALDMVGHSNRKPKVKELILDIKANVESGIALSKAFAKHHLYFNDLYCSLVHAGEEAGVLEVLLDKIATYLEKSEALKAKVKKALTYPAIVLV
;
A
#
# COMPACT_ATOMS: atom_id res chain seq x y z
N MET A 1 7.21 -37.35 38.32
CA MET A 1 7.87 -36.05 38.05
C MET A 1 8.09 -35.93 36.54
N ALA A 2 7.21 -35.25 35.80
CA ALA A 2 7.38 -34.99 34.37
C ALA A 2 7.56 -33.47 34.16
N LYS A 3 8.74 -33.08 33.67
CA LYS A 3 9.10 -31.68 33.38
C LYS A 3 8.40 -31.24 32.09
N GLN A 4 7.64 -30.16 32.15
CA GLN A 4 7.06 -29.48 31.00
C GLN A 4 8.18 -28.87 30.12
N PRO A 5 8.12 -28.96 28.78
CA PRO A 5 9.02 -28.23 27.91
C PRO A 5 8.52 -26.80 27.71
N THR A 6 9.34 -25.83 28.13
CA THR A 6 9.15 -24.38 27.93
C THR A 6 9.17 -24.03 26.45
N LEU A 7 8.10 -23.37 25.98
CA LEU A 7 7.94 -22.80 24.64
C LEU A 7 9.06 -21.80 24.31
N ALA A 8 9.86 -22.11 23.29
CA ALA A 8 10.85 -21.21 22.72
C ALA A 8 10.14 -20.03 22.01
N LYS A 9 10.39 -18.80 22.48
CA LYS A 9 9.92 -17.57 21.83
C LYS A 9 10.59 -17.40 20.46
N ALA A 10 9.78 -17.35 19.41
CA ALA A 10 10.21 -17.07 18.04
C ALA A 10 10.92 -15.70 17.93
N LYS A 11 12.13 -15.67 17.35
CA LYS A 11 12.88 -14.45 17.05
C LYS A 11 12.14 -13.61 16.00
N LYS A 12 11.76 -12.38 16.35
CA LYS A 12 11.24 -11.37 15.41
C LYS A 12 12.31 -11.09 14.35
N LYS A 13 11.90 -11.10 13.08
CA LYS A 13 12.72 -10.68 11.93
C LYS A 13 13.04 -9.20 12.12
N ASP A 14 14.33 -8.88 12.22
CA ASP A 14 14.82 -7.53 12.51
C ASP A 14 14.49 -6.58 11.33
N GLU A 15 13.51 -5.69 11.51
CA GLU A 15 13.18 -4.68 10.52
C GLU A 15 14.33 -3.67 10.39
N GLU A 16 14.86 -3.49 9.17
CA GLU A 16 15.77 -2.38 8.86
C GLU A 16 15.03 -1.05 8.95
N LEU A 17 15.44 -0.22 9.91
CA LEU A 17 14.89 1.11 10.14
C LEU A 17 15.84 2.16 9.55
N THR A 18 15.27 3.23 9.02
CA THR A 18 16.07 4.39 8.60
C THR A 18 16.41 5.26 9.81
N PHE A 19 17.70 5.53 9.99
CA PHE A 19 18.23 6.44 11.00
C PHE A 19 18.78 7.69 10.31
N LYS A 20 18.38 8.86 10.80
CA LYS A 20 19.00 10.12 10.40
C LYS A 20 20.18 10.38 11.34
N TRP A 21 21.33 10.69 10.78
CA TRP A 21 22.55 10.88 11.54
C TRP A 21 23.27 12.16 11.14
N GLU A 22 24.00 12.71 12.12
CA GLU A 22 24.89 13.84 11.97
C GLU A 22 26.19 13.49 12.67
N GLY A 23 27.32 13.78 12.02
CA GLY A 23 28.64 13.48 12.53
C GLY A 23 29.69 14.41 11.96
N THR A 24 30.92 14.23 12.42
CA THR A 24 32.07 15.03 11.97
C THR A 24 33.09 14.09 11.33
N ASP A 25 33.54 14.43 10.13
CA ASP A 25 34.64 13.73 9.47
C ASP A 25 36.00 14.09 10.10
N LYS A 26 37.07 13.34 9.80
CA LYS A 26 38.43 13.53 10.32
C LYS A 26 38.98 14.96 10.13
N ARG A 27 38.44 15.69 9.16
CA ARG A 27 38.78 17.09 8.84
C ARG A 27 38.00 18.13 9.66
N GLY A 28 37.17 17.71 10.62
CA GLY A 28 36.34 18.62 11.42
C GLY A 28 35.06 19.09 10.71
N VAL A 29 34.77 18.59 9.51
CA VAL A 29 33.60 18.99 8.72
C VAL A 29 32.36 18.20 9.18
N ARG A 30 31.26 18.91 9.45
CA ARG A 30 29.98 18.30 9.79
C ARG A 30 29.33 17.69 8.54
N VAL A 31 29.03 16.41 8.61
CA VAL A 31 28.34 15.63 7.57
C VAL A 31 27.06 15.05 8.14
N LYS A 32 26.02 15.02 7.31
CA LYS A 32 24.69 14.53 7.66
C LYS A 32 24.20 13.56 6.60
N GLY A 33 23.46 12.55 7.02
CA GLY A 33 22.94 11.53 6.10
C GLY A 33 21.84 10.68 6.70
N GLU A 34 21.37 9.75 5.90
CA GLU A 34 20.45 8.70 6.33
C GLU A 34 21.10 7.35 6.08
N LEU A 35 21.06 6.47 7.09
CA LEU A 35 21.53 5.09 6.98
C LEU A 35 20.42 4.16 7.44
N ARG A 36 20.30 3.01 6.77
CA ARG A 36 19.38 1.94 7.17
C ARG A 36 20.11 0.94 8.04
N GLY A 37 19.46 0.45 9.07
CA GLY A 37 20.01 -0.58 9.93
C GLY A 37 19.03 -1.03 11.00
N VAL A 38 19.41 -2.07 11.72
CA VAL A 38 18.54 -2.70 12.73
C VAL A 38 18.52 -1.89 14.04
N HIS A 39 19.68 -1.38 14.45
CA HIS A 39 19.85 -0.67 15.72
C HIS A 39 20.74 0.57 15.59
N GLN A 40 20.50 1.56 16.45
CA GLN A 40 21.30 2.79 16.50
C GLN A 40 22.80 2.52 16.72
N ASN A 41 23.14 1.47 17.47
CA ASN A 41 24.53 1.09 17.74
C ASN A 41 25.25 0.57 16.48
N LEU A 42 24.55 -0.17 15.61
CA LEU A 42 25.07 -0.61 14.31
C LEU A 42 25.36 0.59 13.41
N ILE A 43 24.45 1.58 13.36
CA ILE A 43 24.67 2.81 12.60
C ILE A 43 25.88 3.59 13.14
N LYS A 44 26.01 3.73 14.46
CA LYS A 44 27.17 4.40 15.07
C LYS A 44 28.48 3.66 14.78
N ALA A 45 28.47 2.32 14.71
CA ALA A 45 29.65 1.53 14.38
C ALA A 45 30.04 1.71 12.90
N GLU A 46 29.06 1.66 11.99
CA GLU A 46 29.29 1.87 10.56
C GLU A 46 29.83 3.29 10.27
N LEU A 47 29.27 4.32 10.92
CA LEU A 47 29.77 5.69 10.80
C LEU A 47 31.23 5.82 11.24
N ARG A 48 31.61 5.19 12.36
CA ARG A 48 33.01 5.18 12.81
C ARG A 48 33.92 4.43 11.83
N ARG A 49 33.43 3.34 11.23
CA ARG A 49 34.16 2.60 10.19
C ARG A 49 34.44 3.46 8.96
N GLN A 50 33.50 4.35 8.62
CA GLN A 50 33.63 5.33 7.54
C GLN A 50 34.47 6.57 7.93
N GLY A 51 35.04 6.60 9.14
CA GLY A 51 35.85 7.72 9.63
C GLY A 51 35.04 8.91 10.15
N ILE A 52 33.74 8.75 10.31
CA ILE A 52 32.82 9.79 10.78
C ILE A 52 32.56 9.58 12.28
N MET A 53 32.85 10.58 13.10
CA MET A 53 32.47 10.57 14.51
C MET A 53 30.98 10.93 14.65
N PRO A 54 30.11 10.01 15.10
CA PRO A 54 28.68 10.28 15.21
C PRO A 54 28.39 11.23 16.38
N LEU A 55 27.78 12.39 16.09
CA LEU A 55 27.31 13.36 17.09
C LEU A 55 25.87 13.05 17.51
N SER A 56 25.02 12.73 16.54
CA SER A 56 23.60 12.45 16.76
C SER A 56 23.17 11.35 15.80
N VAL A 57 22.51 10.32 16.32
CA VAL A 57 21.86 9.28 15.50
C VAL A 57 20.47 9.11 16.06
N LYS A 58 19.45 9.49 15.30
CA LYS A 58 18.05 9.40 15.72
C LYS A 58 17.30 8.52 14.74
N LYS A 59 16.44 7.64 15.26
CA LYS A 59 15.49 6.89 14.43
C LYS A 59 14.63 7.91 13.69
N LYS A 60 14.56 7.81 12.36
CA LYS A 60 13.65 8.66 11.59
C LYS A 60 12.24 8.24 12.00
N ALA A 61 11.50 9.14 12.64
CA ALA A 61 10.10 8.88 12.98
C ALA A 61 9.35 8.62 11.67
N LYS A 62 8.62 7.51 11.60
CA LYS A 62 7.60 7.34 10.56
C LYS A 62 6.61 8.50 10.77
N PRO A 63 6.28 9.32 9.76
CA PRO A 63 5.27 10.35 9.93
C PRO A 63 3.99 9.68 10.45
N LEU A 64 3.51 10.06 11.63
CA LEU A 64 2.28 9.48 12.19
C LEU A 64 1.06 9.87 11.35
N PHE A 65 1.14 11.00 10.65
CA PHE A 65 0.12 11.52 9.75
C PHE A 65 0.77 11.89 8.41
N THR A 66 0.69 10.99 7.44
CA THR A 66 0.96 11.30 6.03
C THR A 66 -0.31 11.85 5.40
N PHE A 67 -0.35 13.16 5.15
CA PHE A 67 -1.44 13.81 4.41
C PHE A 67 -1.47 13.23 2.98
N GLY A 68 -2.49 12.43 2.66
CA GLY A 68 -2.65 11.80 1.33
C GLY A 68 -2.66 10.27 1.31
N ASP A 69 -2.40 9.59 2.44
CA ASP A 69 -2.41 8.13 2.52
C ASP A 69 -3.82 7.51 2.62
N LYS A 70 -4.88 8.33 2.73
CA LYS A 70 -6.25 7.81 2.76
C LYS A 70 -6.63 7.26 1.38
N ILE A 71 -7.18 6.04 1.41
CA ILE A 71 -7.82 5.41 0.25
C ILE A 71 -9.13 6.15 -0.02
N VAL A 72 -9.26 6.69 -1.23
CA VAL A 72 -10.49 7.37 -1.70
C VAL A 72 -11.16 6.53 -2.80
N PRO A 73 -12.47 6.70 -3.04
CA PRO A 73 -13.18 5.96 -4.08
C PRO A 73 -12.52 6.05 -5.47
N LYS A 74 -11.94 7.19 -5.83
CA LYS A 74 -11.17 7.37 -7.07
C LYS A 74 -9.97 6.42 -7.18
N ASP A 75 -9.31 6.06 -6.08
CA ASP A 75 -8.19 5.11 -6.12
C ASP A 75 -8.69 3.70 -6.48
N ILE A 76 -9.85 3.28 -5.95
CA ILE A 76 -10.48 1.99 -6.24
C ILE A 76 -10.99 1.93 -7.68
N MET A 77 -11.55 3.03 -8.18
CA MET A 77 -11.94 3.16 -9.59
C MET A 77 -10.73 2.98 -10.52
N LEU A 78 -9.62 3.69 -10.27
CA LEU A 78 -8.40 3.57 -11.08
C LEU A 78 -7.81 2.15 -11.02
N PHE A 79 -7.73 1.57 -9.81
CA PHE A 79 -7.30 0.19 -9.60
C PHE A 79 -8.15 -0.79 -10.43
N THR A 80 -9.48 -0.68 -10.35
CA THR A 80 -10.40 -1.60 -11.04
C THR A 80 -10.25 -1.48 -12.56
N ARG A 81 -10.12 -0.25 -13.08
CA ARG A 81 -9.87 -0.02 -14.51
C ARG A 81 -8.53 -0.62 -14.96
N GLN A 82 -7.46 -0.40 -14.20
CA GLN A 82 -6.14 -0.95 -14.51
C GLN A 82 -6.15 -2.48 -14.50
N LEU A 83 -6.78 -3.09 -13.49
CA LEU A 83 -6.96 -4.53 -13.39
C LEU A 83 -7.73 -5.06 -14.60
N CYS A 84 -8.86 -4.44 -14.95
CA CYS A 84 -9.65 -4.81 -16.12
C CYS A 84 -8.80 -4.81 -17.40
N THR A 85 -8.06 -3.73 -17.67
CA THR A 85 -7.21 -3.63 -18.87
C THR A 85 -6.14 -4.72 -18.92
N MET A 86 -5.51 -5.03 -17.79
CA MET A 86 -4.52 -6.10 -17.72
C MET A 86 -5.13 -7.47 -18.00
N LEU A 87 -6.29 -7.77 -17.41
CA LEU A 87 -7.00 -9.03 -17.62
C LEU A 87 -7.49 -9.18 -19.07
N SER A 88 -8.02 -8.11 -19.67
CA SER A 88 -8.39 -8.11 -21.09
C SER A 88 -7.18 -8.32 -22.02
N SER A 89 -5.97 -8.03 -21.54
CA SER A 89 -4.72 -8.28 -22.27
C SER A 89 -4.18 -9.71 -22.07
N GLY A 90 -4.92 -10.57 -21.36
CA GLY A 90 -4.51 -11.95 -21.07
C GLY A 90 -3.51 -12.09 -19.93
N ILE A 91 -3.24 -11.04 -19.16
CA ILE A 91 -2.36 -11.10 -18.00
C ILE A 91 -3.09 -11.86 -16.88
N ALA A 92 -2.41 -12.81 -16.24
CA ALA A 92 -2.97 -13.56 -15.12
C ALA A 92 -3.34 -12.66 -13.94
N VAL A 93 -4.43 -12.97 -13.23
CA VAL A 93 -4.98 -12.15 -12.12
C VAL A 93 -3.93 -11.82 -11.06
N VAL A 94 -3.18 -12.81 -10.59
CA VAL A 94 -2.15 -12.62 -9.56
C VAL A 94 -1.05 -11.66 -10.04
N GLN A 95 -0.62 -11.80 -11.30
CA GLN A 95 0.39 -10.94 -11.89
C GLN A 95 -0.12 -9.52 -12.10
N ALA A 96 -1.38 -9.37 -12.55
CA ALA A 96 -2.02 -8.07 -12.70
C ALA A 96 -2.14 -7.33 -11.36
N LEU A 97 -2.55 -8.03 -10.29
CA LEU A 97 -2.61 -7.47 -8.94
C LEU A 97 -1.22 -7.01 -8.46
N ASP A 98 -0.17 -7.79 -8.73
CA ASP A 98 1.20 -7.42 -8.38
C ASP A 98 1.67 -6.15 -9.11
N MET A 99 1.44 -6.06 -10.42
CA MET A 99 1.82 -4.91 -11.24
C MET A 99 1.07 -3.64 -10.82
N VAL A 100 -0.24 -3.72 -10.63
CA VAL A 100 -1.06 -2.56 -10.23
C VAL A 100 -0.73 -2.13 -8.79
N GLY A 101 -0.49 -3.08 -7.90
CA GLY A 101 -0.04 -2.80 -6.53
C GLY A 101 1.28 -2.02 -6.49
N HIS A 102 2.26 -2.40 -7.32
CA HIS A 102 3.54 -1.70 -7.42
C HIS A 102 3.48 -0.37 -8.17
N SER A 103 2.55 -0.22 -9.12
CA SER A 103 2.32 1.02 -9.86
C SER A 103 1.71 2.13 -8.99
N ASN A 104 1.04 1.78 -7.88
CA ASN A 104 0.29 2.75 -7.11
C ASN A 104 1.20 3.67 -6.25
N ARG A 105 0.95 4.98 -6.32
CA ARG A 105 1.71 5.99 -5.57
C ARG A 105 1.42 5.98 -4.07
N LYS A 106 0.22 5.52 -3.67
CA LYS A 106 -0.20 5.53 -2.25
C LYS A 106 0.17 4.22 -1.57
N PRO A 107 1.01 4.24 -0.51
CA PRO A 107 1.39 3.04 0.23
C PRO A 107 0.20 2.24 0.74
N LYS A 108 -0.87 2.91 1.23
CA LYS A 108 -2.07 2.22 1.72
C LYS A 108 -2.86 1.49 0.66
N VAL A 109 -2.92 2.02 -0.56
CA VAL A 109 -3.59 1.33 -1.67
C VAL A 109 -2.72 0.15 -2.13
N LYS A 110 -1.40 0.31 -2.13
CA LYS A 110 -0.47 -0.79 -2.39
C LYS A 110 -0.63 -1.92 -1.35
N GLU A 111 -0.64 -1.59 -0.07
CA GLU A 111 -0.87 -2.55 1.03
C GLU A 111 -2.19 -3.32 0.82
N LEU A 112 -3.28 -2.62 0.50
CA LEU A 112 -4.58 -3.22 0.20
C LEU A 112 -4.51 -4.22 -0.99
N ILE A 113 -3.92 -3.81 -2.11
CA ILE A 113 -3.86 -4.64 -3.32
C ILE A 113 -2.96 -5.88 -3.09
N LEU A 114 -1.84 -5.71 -2.39
CA LEU A 114 -0.94 -6.81 -2.09
C LEU A 114 -1.54 -7.81 -1.09
N ASP A 115 -2.38 -7.36 -0.16
CA ASP A 115 -3.14 -8.26 0.71
C ASP A 115 -4.14 -9.10 -0.10
N ILE A 116 -4.88 -8.47 -1.03
CA ILE A 116 -5.79 -9.17 -1.94
C ILE A 116 -5.02 -10.20 -2.79
N LYS A 117 -3.88 -9.80 -3.35
CA LYS A 117 -2.98 -10.70 -4.10
C LYS A 117 -2.58 -11.92 -3.26
N ALA A 118 -2.12 -11.71 -2.03
CA ALA A 118 -1.68 -12.79 -1.16
C ALA A 118 -2.82 -13.78 -0.85
N ASN A 119 -4.05 -13.28 -0.68
CA ASN A 119 -5.22 -14.14 -0.51
C ASN A 119 -5.49 -14.98 -1.79
N VAL A 120 -5.42 -14.36 -2.97
CA VAL A 120 -5.66 -15.06 -4.25
C VAL A 120 -4.55 -16.08 -4.54
N GLU A 121 -3.29 -15.74 -4.27
CA GLU A 121 -2.15 -16.68 -4.35
C GLU A 121 -2.30 -17.88 -3.41
N SER A 122 -2.95 -17.69 -2.25
CA SER A 122 -3.24 -18.79 -1.32
C SER A 122 -4.42 -19.69 -1.76
N GLY A 123 -5.05 -19.39 -2.90
CA GLY A 123 -6.17 -20.15 -3.46
C GLY A 123 -7.56 -19.67 -3.05
N ILE A 124 -7.67 -18.51 -2.39
CA ILE A 124 -8.96 -17.90 -2.07
C ILE A 124 -9.52 -17.26 -3.35
N ALA A 125 -10.80 -17.49 -3.64
CA ALA A 125 -11.49 -16.82 -4.76
C ALA A 125 -11.37 -15.29 -4.67
N LEU A 126 -11.21 -14.62 -5.82
CA LEU A 126 -10.98 -13.18 -5.91
C LEU A 126 -12.14 -12.38 -5.28
N SER A 127 -13.38 -12.80 -5.52
CA SER A 127 -14.58 -12.28 -4.89
C SER A 127 -14.52 -12.31 -3.36
N LYS A 128 -14.06 -13.42 -2.78
CA LYS A 128 -13.89 -13.56 -1.32
C LYS A 128 -12.72 -12.71 -0.80
N ALA A 129 -11.65 -12.58 -1.57
CA ALA A 129 -10.54 -11.69 -1.23
C ALA A 129 -10.97 -10.22 -1.19
N PHE A 130 -11.78 -9.76 -2.16
CA PHE A 130 -12.36 -8.41 -2.13
C PHE A 130 -13.34 -8.21 -0.97
N ALA A 131 -14.16 -9.21 -0.65
CA ALA A 131 -15.14 -9.14 0.43
C ALA A 131 -14.51 -8.92 1.82
N LYS A 132 -13.25 -9.34 2.05
CA LYS A 132 -12.50 -9.01 3.27
C LYS A 132 -12.32 -7.50 3.47
N HIS A 133 -12.43 -6.72 2.41
CA HIS A 133 -12.27 -5.26 2.41
C HIS A 133 -13.57 -4.54 2.02
N HIS A 134 -14.69 -4.89 2.66
CA HIS A 134 -16.04 -4.36 2.42
C HIS A 134 -16.15 -2.82 2.44
N LEU A 135 -15.25 -2.12 3.14
CA LEU A 135 -15.20 -0.65 3.15
C LEU A 135 -14.90 -0.06 1.75
N TYR A 136 -14.20 -0.81 0.90
CA TYR A 136 -13.76 -0.37 -0.42
C TYR A 136 -14.47 -1.11 -1.55
N PHE A 137 -14.85 -2.36 -1.33
CA PHE A 137 -15.55 -3.21 -2.29
C PHE A 137 -16.92 -3.59 -1.73
N ASN A 138 -17.98 -2.97 -2.26
CA ASN A 138 -19.33 -3.23 -1.81
C ASN A 138 -19.85 -4.60 -2.28
N ASP A 139 -21.03 -4.99 -1.79
CA ASP A 139 -21.63 -6.30 -2.09
C ASP A 139 -21.88 -6.49 -3.59
N LEU A 140 -22.27 -5.42 -4.30
CA LEU A 140 -22.47 -5.45 -5.75
C LEU A 140 -21.16 -5.77 -6.48
N TYR A 141 -20.06 -5.13 -6.09
CA TYR A 141 -18.73 -5.39 -6.64
C TYR A 141 -18.36 -6.87 -6.44
N CYS A 142 -18.45 -7.36 -5.20
CA CYS A 142 -18.07 -8.72 -4.87
C CYS A 142 -18.94 -9.76 -5.59
N SER A 143 -20.25 -9.49 -5.70
CA SER A 143 -21.21 -10.37 -6.40
C SER A 143 -20.94 -10.45 -7.90
N LEU A 144 -20.61 -9.32 -8.54
CA LEU A 144 -20.28 -9.29 -9.96
C LEU A 144 -18.94 -9.96 -10.27
N VAL A 145 -17.95 -9.79 -9.39
CA VAL A 145 -16.68 -10.54 -9.50
C VAL A 145 -16.92 -12.02 -9.33
N HIS A 146 -17.72 -12.44 -8.34
CA HIS A 146 -18.05 -13.85 -8.15
C HIS A 146 -18.72 -14.46 -9.39
N ALA A 147 -19.73 -13.79 -9.93
CA ALA A 147 -20.39 -14.23 -11.15
C ALA A 147 -19.42 -14.30 -12.36
N GLY A 148 -18.47 -13.36 -12.44
CA GLY A 148 -17.44 -13.34 -13.48
C GLY A 148 -16.42 -14.48 -13.35
N GLU A 149 -16.01 -14.81 -12.12
CA GLU A 149 -15.12 -15.94 -11.83
C GLU A 149 -15.79 -17.28 -12.18
N GLU A 150 -17.02 -17.50 -11.73
CA GLU A 150 -17.75 -18.75 -11.97
C GLU A 150 -18.10 -18.96 -13.45
N ALA A 151 -18.45 -17.88 -14.16
CA ALA A 151 -18.80 -17.94 -15.57
C ALA A 151 -17.58 -17.84 -16.51
N GLY A 152 -16.37 -17.66 -15.98
CA GLY A 152 -15.14 -17.53 -16.77
C GLY A 152 -15.09 -16.27 -17.65
N VAL A 153 -15.86 -15.24 -17.31
CA VAL A 153 -15.98 -13.97 -18.07
C VAL A 153 -15.60 -12.77 -17.19
N LEU A 154 -14.61 -12.95 -16.34
CA LEU A 154 -14.20 -11.98 -15.33
C LEU A 154 -13.83 -10.62 -15.95
N GLU A 155 -13.19 -10.58 -17.13
CA GLU A 155 -12.86 -9.33 -17.80
C GLU A 155 -14.10 -8.50 -18.17
N VAL A 156 -15.18 -9.14 -18.62
CA VAL A 156 -16.42 -8.46 -19.03
C VAL A 156 -17.13 -7.88 -17.82
N LEU A 157 -17.16 -8.62 -16.71
CA LEU A 157 -17.81 -8.18 -15.48
C LEU A 157 -17.01 -7.06 -14.81
N LEU A 158 -15.68 -7.17 -14.79
CA LEU A 158 -14.82 -6.10 -14.28
C LEU A 158 -14.91 -4.82 -15.13
N ASP A 159 -15.09 -4.91 -16.44
CA ASP A 159 -15.31 -3.73 -17.29
C ASP A 159 -16.63 -3.01 -16.94
N LYS A 160 -17.70 -3.76 -16.70
CA LYS A 160 -18.98 -3.19 -16.23
C LYS A 160 -18.83 -2.51 -14.88
N ILE A 161 -18.10 -3.14 -13.95
CA ILE A 161 -17.81 -2.56 -12.64
C ILE A 161 -16.97 -1.28 -12.77
N ALA A 162 -15.90 -1.31 -13.56
CA ALA A 162 -15.04 -0.16 -13.81
C ALA A 162 -15.83 1.02 -14.39
N THR A 163 -16.64 0.75 -15.41
CA THR A 163 -17.52 1.75 -16.05
C THR A 163 -18.53 2.33 -15.08
N TYR A 164 -19.10 1.50 -14.19
CA TYR A 164 -20.00 1.96 -13.13
C TYR A 164 -19.29 2.91 -12.14
N LEU A 165 -18.11 2.52 -11.67
CA LEU A 165 -17.31 3.35 -10.75
C LEU A 165 -16.91 4.68 -11.38
N GLU A 166 -16.50 4.68 -12.65
CA GLU A 166 -16.15 5.88 -13.41
C GLU A 166 -17.33 6.84 -13.54
N LYS A 167 -18.51 6.32 -13.89
CA LYS A 167 -19.74 7.13 -13.95
C LYS A 167 -20.12 7.71 -12.59
N SER A 168 -20.01 6.91 -11.52
CA SER A 168 -20.30 7.35 -10.15
C SER A 168 -19.37 8.48 -9.71
N GLU A 169 -18.05 8.33 -9.92
CA GLU A 169 -17.07 9.35 -9.56
C GLU A 169 -17.19 10.60 -10.45
N ALA A 170 -17.48 10.45 -11.75
CA ALA A 170 -17.72 11.58 -12.64
C ALA A 170 -18.95 12.39 -12.21
N LEU A 171 -20.03 11.73 -11.78
CA LEU A 171 -21.23 12.40 -11.27
C LEU A 171 -20.92 13.17 -9.98
N LYS A 172 -20.28 12.53 -9.00
CA LYS A 172 -19.86 13.19 -7.75
C LYS A 172 -18.95 14.39 -8.02
N ALA A 173 -18.00 14.26 -8.95
CA ALA A 173 -17.11 15.35 -9.33
C ALA A 173 -17.87 16.53 -9.95
N LYS A 174 -18.86 16.27 -10.81
CA LYS A 174 -19.72 17.33 -11.39
C LYS A 174 -20.52 18.04 -10.31
N VAL A 175 -21.15 17.31 -9.39
CA VAL A 175 -21.90 17.89 -8.26
C VAL A 175 -20.99 18.75 -7.39
N LYS A 176 -19.82 18.23 -7.01
CA LYS A 176 -18.84 18.98 -6.22
C LYS A 176 -18.42 20.28 -6.92
N LYS A 177 -18.13 20.22 -8.22
CA LYS A 177 -17.78 21.42 -9.02
C LYS A 177 -18.92 22.43 -9.05
N ALA A 178 -20.16 22.00 -9.28
CA ALA A 178 -21.33 22.87 -9.33
C ALA A 178 -21.58 23.60 -8.00
N LEU A 179 -21.31 22.93 -6.87
CA LEU A 179 -21.44 23.52 -5.53
C LEU A 179 -20.24 24.36 -5.10
N THR A 180 -19.08 24.22 -5.76
CA THR A 180 -17.86 24.97 -5.39
C THR A 180 -18.02 26.45 -5.70
N TYR A 181 -18.61 26.81 -6.84
CA TYR A 181 -18.73 28.21 -7.25
C TYR A 181 -19.68 29.03 -6.34
N PRO A 182 -20.90 28.56 -6.00
CA PRO A 182 -21.76 29.24 -5.03
C PRO A 182 -21.11 29.43 -3.66
N ALA A 183 -20.35 28.45 -3.17
CA ALA A 183 -19.69 28.54 -1.87
C ALA A 183 -18.57 29.60 -1.81
N ILE A 184 -17.90 29.88 -2.93
CA ILE A 184 -16.86 30.91 -3.01
C ILE A 184 -17.47 32.32 -3.04
N VAL A 185 -18.62 32.49 -3.69
CA VAL A 185 -19.28 33.80 -3.85
C VAL A 185 -20.04 34.23 -2.59
N LEU A 186 -20.47 33.28 -1.74
CA LEU A 186 -21.23 33.54 -0.52
C LEU A 186 -20.37 33.79 0.74
N VAL A 187 -19.03 33.77 0.63
CA VAL A 187 -18.08 34.04 1.74
C VAL A 187 -17.41 35.39 1.56
#